data_AF-A0A644ZFB0-F1
#
_entry.id   AF-A0A644ZFB0-F1
#
_cell.length_a   1.000
_cell.length_b   1.000
_cell.length_c   1.000
_cell.angle_alpha   90.00
_cell.angle_beta   90.00
_cell.angle_gamma   90.00
#
_symmetry.space_group_name_H-M   'P 1'
#
loop_
_entity.id
_entity.type
_entity.pdbx_description
1 polymer ?
#
loop_
_entity_poly.entity_id
_entity_poly.type
_entity_poly.pdbx_seq_one_letter_code
_entity_poly.pdbx_strand_id
1 'polypeptide(L)'
;MNIHDACTSRYNERLQSSIRKITRKLGYEIDELNYSREKTKCCGYGGLVYYANREQAENFIKDRIGESGEDLLVYCAMCKDLFVGGRKRTYHILDLLFAEDLERAGSRKMPNLSQRQQNRAELKRRLLRKLWGEELDVEQKHENLPGLVIPPEVWESMEKRYILLEEVKQVISHAQKTGERFFNPESACYSASLRIGEVTYWVRYREEDGSIQVVSVYSHRMEIAEE
;
A
#
# COMPACT_ATOMS: atom_id res chain seq x y z
N MET A 1 -8.24 23.93 8.31
CA MET A 1 -7.42 22.80 7.80
C MET A 1 -6.41 23.34 6.81
N ASN A 2 -5.22 22.73 6.69
CA ASN A 2 -4.21 23.21 5.75
C ASN A 2 -4.21 22.46 4.43
N ILE A 3 -4.06 23.17 3.31
CA ILE A 3 -3.93 22.53 2.00
C ILE A 3 -2.47 22.21 1.65
N HIS A 4 -2.23 20.99 1.18
CA HIS A 4 -0.97 20.57 0.59
C HIS A 4 -1.15 20.33 -0.91
N ASP A 5 -0.46 21.14 -1.71
CA ASP A 5 -0.43 20.98 -3.16
C ASP A 5 0.50 19.85 -3.59
N ALA A 6 0.03 19.00 -4.51
CA ALA A 6 0.85 17.93 -5.04
C ALA A 6 1.99 18.47 -5.92
N CYS A 7 3.15 17.81 -5.90
CA CYS A 7 4.28 18.22 -6.75
C CYS A 7 3.95 18.15 -8.25
N THR A 8 3.07 17.23 -8.67
CA THR A 8 2.63 17.09 -10.06
C THR A 8 1.72 18.23 -10.53
N SER A 9 1.12 18.99 -9.61
CA SER A 9 0.29 20.16 -9.92
C SER A 9 1.01 21.48 -9.64
N ARG A 10 2.33 21.47 -9.38
CA ARG A 10 3.13 22.65 -8.98
C ARG A 10 2.89 23.88 -9.87
N TYR A 11 2.84 23.67 -11.18
CA TYR A 11 2.64 24.74 -12.16
C TYR A 11 1.23 24.73 -12.78
N ASN A 12 0.28 24.05 -12.14
CA ASN A 12 -1.12 24.00 -12.58
C ASN A 12 -2.00 24.84 -11.64
N GLU A 13 -1.87 26.16 -11.77
CA GLU A 13 -2.60 27.14 -10.96
C GLU A 13 -4.12 26.97 -11.05
N ARG A 14 -4.63 26.56 -12.23
CA ARG A 14 -6.05 26.32 -12.45
C ARG A 14 -6.55 25.18 -11.59
N LEU A 15 -5.84 24.05 -11.55
CA LEU A 15 -6.19 22.91 -10.70
C LEU A 15 -6.11 23.31 -9.22
N GLN A 16 -4.99 23.90 -8.79
CA GLN A 16 -4.78 24.37 -7.42
C GLN A 16 -5.91 25.28 -6.92
N SER A 17 -6.31 26.26 -7.75
CA SER A 17 -7.38 27.21 -7.45
C SER A 17 -8.76 26.54 -7.46
N SER A 18 -8.97 25.55 -8.33
CA SER A 18 -10.21 24.76 -8.38
C SER A 18 -10.41 23.95 -7.11
N ILE A 19 -9.36 23.29 -6.59
CA ILE A 19 -9.44 22.55 -5.33
C ILE A 19 -9.87 23.48 -4.18
N ARG A 20 -9.22 24.63 -4.05
CA ARG A 20 -9.55 25.63 -3.01
C ARG A 20 -10.99 26.13 -3.13
N LYS A 21 -11.45 26.38 -4.36
CA LYS A 21 -12.82 26.82 -4.62
C LYS A 21 -13.84 25.74 -4.24
N ILE A 22 -13.59 24.48 -4.58
CA ILE A 22 -14.47 23.36 -4.22
C ILE A 22 -14.54 23.24 -2.70
N THR A 23 -13.41 23.21 -2.02
CA THR A 23 -13.36 23.07 -0.55
C THR A 23 -14.10 24.20 0.17
N ARG A 24 -13.92 25.46 -0.25
CA ARG A 24 -14.68 26.59 0.33
C ARG A 24 -16.18 26.48 0.06
N LYS A 25 -16.58 26.01 -1.13
CA LYS A 25 -18.00 25.75 -1.45
C LYS A 25 -18.62 24.65 -0.59
N LEU A 26 -17.81 23.70 -0.11
CA LEU A 26 -18.23 22.67 0.84
C LEU A 26 -18.31 23.22 2.28
N GLY A 27 -17.99 24.49 2.52
CA GLY A 27 -18.08 25.13 3.83
C GLY A 27 -16.82 25.03 4.70
N TYR A 28 -15.70 24.54 4.15
CA TYR A 28 -14.45 24.43 4.90
C TYR A 28 -13.55 25.66 4.73
N GLU A 29 -12.94 26.06 5.84
CA GLU A 29 -11.86 27.05 5.85
C GLU A 29 -10.51 26.39 5.53
N ILE A 30 -9.77 27.02 4.63
CA ILE A 30 -8.46 26.54 4.18
C ILE A 30 -7.41 27.58 4.51
N ASP A 31 -6.38 27.12 5.20
CA ASP A 31 -5.15 27.85 5.44
C ASP A 31 -4.04 27.31 4.53
N GLU A 32 -3.23 28.21 3.99
CA GLU A 32 -2.09 27.83 3.16
C GLU A 32 -0.90 27.43 4.04
N LEU A 33 -0.18 26.38 3.65
CA LEU A 33 1.15 26.12 4.19
C LEU A 33 2.15 27.18 3.69
N ASN A 34 3.22 27.41 4.46
CA ASN A 34 4.32 28.31 4.08
C ASN A 34 4.90 27.97 2.70
N TYR A 35 5.01 26.67 2.41
CA TYR A 35 5.43 26.14 1.11
C TYR A 35 4.23 25.51 0.38
N SER A 36 3.45 26.35 -0.28
CA SER A 36 2.27 25.98 -1.08
C SER A 36 2.50 26.26 -2.58
N ARG A 37 1.58 25.79 -3.42
CA ARG A 37 1.53 26.05 -4.88
C ARG A 37 2.85 25.74 -5.58
N GLU A 38 3.43 26.71 -6.29
CA GLU A 38 4.68 26.56 -7.04
C GLU A 38 5.89 26.27 -6.13
N LYS A 39 5.79 26.61 -4.84
CA LYS A 39 6.80 26.34 -3.81
C LYS A 39 6.55 25.04 -3.06
N THR A 40 5.52 24.26 -3.41
CA THR A 40 5.16 23.05 -2.67
C THR A 40 6.31 22.06 -2.58
N LYS A 41 6.55 21.54 -1.38
CA LYS A 41 7.55 20.51 -1.11
C LYS A 41 6.99 19.11 -1.42
N CYS A 42 7.85 18.16 -1.75
CA CYS A 42 7.44 16.80 -2.09
C CYS A 42 7.01 16.01 -0.83
N CYS A 43 6.04 15.11 -0.97
CA CYS A 43 5.66 14.16 0.10
C CYS A 43 6.63 12.97 0.24
N GLY A 44 7.58 12.83 -0.70
CA GLY A 44 8.57 11.75 -0.74
C GLY A 44 8.17 10.52 -1.56
N TYR A 45 6.97 10.49 -2.16
CA TYR A 45 6.57 9.39 -3.04
C TYR A 45 7.19 9.45 -4.44
N GLY A 46 7.13 10.64 -5.07
CA GLY A 46 7.50 10.83 -6.48
C GLY A 46 8.99 10.62 -6.76
N GLY A 47 9.34 10.48 -8.04
CA GLY A 47 10.74 10.29 -8.46
C GLY A 47 11.37 8.99 -7.93
N LEU A 48 10.55 8.02 -7.55
CA LEU A 48 10.94 6.73 -6.96
C LEU A 48 11.67 6.84 -5.60
N VAL A 49 11.68 8.00 -4.94
CA VAL A 49 12.40 8.18 -3.66
C VAL A 49 11.89 7.18 -2.61
N TYR A 50 10.57 7.03 -2.47
CA TYR A 50 9.96 6.06 -1.55
C TYR A 50 10.47 4.62 -1.71
N TYR A 51 10.81 4.25 -2.96
CA TYR A 51 11.26 2.92 -3.31
C TYR A 51 12.77 2.77 -3.23
N ALA A 52 13.52 3.78 -3.67
CA ALA A 52 14.97 3.75 -3.77
C ALA A 52 15.69 4.16 -2.47
N ASN A 53 15.10 5.06 -1.67
CA ASN A 53 15.67 5.54 -0.42
C ASN A 53 14.57 5.82 0.61
N ARG A 54 14.23 4.79 1.38
CA ARG A 54 13.12 4.84 2.35
C ARG A 54 13.34 5.87 3.46
N GLU A 55 14.56 5.96 3.97
CA GLU A 55 14.94 6.93 5.01
C GLU A 55 14.71 8.36 4.54
N GLN A 56 15.14 8.69 3.32
CA GLN A 56 14.92 10.01 2.73
C GLN A 56 13.43 10.32 2.55
N ALA A 57 12.63 9.33 2.12
CA ALA A 57 11.18 9.50 2.00
C ALA A 57 10.52 9.75 3.37
N GLU A 58 10.93 9.04 4.42
CA GLU A 58 10.46 9.26 5.78
C GLU A 58 10.82 10.65 6.30
N ASN A 59 12.01 11.16 5.97
CA ASN A 59 12.42 12.53 6.31
C ASN A 59 11.54 13.57 5.61
N PHE A 60 11.20 13.37 4.33
CA PHE A 60 10.26 14.24 3.62
C PHE A 60 8.86 14.22 4.22
N ILE A 61 8.37 13.05 4.63
CA ILE A 61 7.07 12.93 5.31
C ILE A 61 7.09 13.72 6.62
N LYS A 62 8.10 13.51 7.48
CA LYS A 62 8.25 14.18 8.77
C LYS A 62 8.32 15.70 8.63
N ASP A 63 9.17 16.19 7.72
CA ASP A 63 9.27 17.63 7.40
C ASP A 63 7.90 18.17 6.95
N ARG A 64 7.15 17.41 6.15
CA ARG A 64 5.88 17.87 5.59
C ARG A 64 4.73 17.92 6.58
N ILE A 65 4.56 16.88 7.37
CA ILE A 65 3.48 16.82 8.36
C ILE A 65 3.75 17.73 9.57
N GLY A 66 5.02 18.06 9.82
CA GLY A 66 5.44 18.95 10.91
C GLY A 66 5.24 20.44 10.66
N GLU A 67 4.90 20.87 9.44
CA GLU A 67 4.67 22.29 9.13
C GLU A 67 3.36 22.85 9.70
N SER A 68 2.46 22.00 10.18
CA SER A 68 1.21 22.43 10.78
C SER A 68 0.71 21.47 11.85
N GLY A 69 0.04 21.99 12.87
CA GLY A 69 -0.75 21.22 13.83
C GLY A 69 -2.10 20.74 13.28
N GLU A 70 -2.68 21.45 12.31
CA GLU A 70 -4.02 21.23 11.76
C GLU A 70 -4.11 20.04 10.79
N ASP A 71 -5.31 19.49 10.61
CA ASP A 71 -5.57 18.46 9.60
C ASP A 71 -5.14 18.92 8.19
N LEU A 72 -4.63 17.98 7.38
CA LEU A 72 -4.21 18.26 6.01
C LEU A 72 -5.30 17.92 4.99
N LEU A 73 -5.43 18.75 3.97
CA LEU A 73 -6.19 18.48 2.75
C LEU A 73 -5.22 18.28 1.58
N VAL A 74 -5.36 17.15 0.90
CA VAL A 74 -4.60 16.81 -0.31
C VAL A 74 -5.55 16.48 -1.46
N TYR A 75 -5.01 16.44 -2.66
CA TYR A 75 -5.71 15.98 -3.86
C TYR A 75 -4.84 15.04 -4.71
N CYS A 76 -3.84 14.43 -4.07
CA CYS A 76 -3.05 13.33 -4.58
C CYS A 76 -3.19 12.15 -3.63
N ALA A 77 -3.59 10.99 -4.16
CA ALA A 77 -3.78 9.76 -3.39
C ALA A 77 -2.50 9.32 -2.66
N MET A 78 -1.33 9.55 -3.26
CA MET A 78 -0.05 9.19 -2.67
C MET A 78 0.36 10.12 -1.53
N CYS A 79 0.05 11.42 -1.62
CA CYS A 79 0.25 12.32 -0.48
C CYS A 79 -0.62 11.92 0.71
N LYS A 80 -1.88 11.53 0.46
CA LYS A 80 -2.78 11.02 1.52
C LYS A 80 -2.17 9.80 2.19
N ASP A 81 -1.79 8.81 1.38
CA ASP A 81 -1.19 7.56 1.84
C ASP A 81 0.00 7.81 2.78
N LEU A 82 0.96 8.60 2.32
CA LEU A 82 2.18 8.86 3.08
C LEU A 82 1.95 9.69 4.35
N PHE A 83 1.08 10.69 4.32
CA PHE A 83 0.84 11.52 5.51
C PHE A 83 0.01 10.79 6.56
N VAL A 84 -0.99 9.99 6.16
CA VAL A 84 -1.69 9.10 7.09
C VAL A 84 -0.73 8.06 7.66
N GLY A 85 0.17 7.50 6.84
CA GLY A 85 1.25 6.63 7.30
C GLY A 85 2.17 7.30 8.33
N GLY A 86 2.44 8.60 8.14
CA GLY A 86 3.12 9.48 9.10
C GLY A 86 2.29 9.89 10.32
N ARG A 87 1.09 9.31 10.52
CA ARG A 87 0.14 9.60 11.61
C ARG A 87 -0.43 11.03 11.58
N LYS A 88 -0.39 11.71 10.43
CA LYS A 88 -1.06 12.99 10.23
C LYS A 88 -2.45 12.76 9.66
N ARG A 89 -3.46 13.24 10.38
CA ARG A 89 -4.84 13.21 9.90
C ARG A 89 -4.96 14.02 8.60
N THR A 90 -5.31 13.32 7.53
CA THR A 90 -5.21 13.82 6.17
C THR A 90 -6.40 13.37 5.33
N TYR A 91 -7.09 14.35 4.76
CA TYR A 91 -8.22 14.18 3.86
C TYR A 91 -7.78 14.31 2.41
N HIS A 92 -8.27 13.44 1.55
CA HIS A 92 -8.32 13.72 0.12
C HIS A 92 -9.54 14.57 -0.17
N ILE A 93 -9.48 15.43 -1.19
CA ILE A 93 -10.66 16.18 -1.67
C ILE A 93 -11.86 15.28 -2.00
N LEU A 94 -11.60 14.03 -2.40
CA LEU A 94 -12.63 13.04 -2.68
C LEU A 94 -13.29 12.50 -1.40
N ASP A 95 -12.58 12.50 -0.26
CA ASP A 95 -13.21 12.14 1.01
C ASP A 95 -14.21 13.24 1.42
N LEU A 96 -13.87 14.52 1.23
CA LEU A 96 -14.79 15.63 1.50
C LEU A 96 -16.07 15.58 0.64
N LEU A 97 -16.00 14.97 -0.54
CA LEU A 97 -17.12 14.87 -1.46
C LEU A 97 -17.95 13.60 -1.28
N PHE A 98 -17.33 12.48 -0.89
CA PHE A 98 -17.93 11.16 -1.02
C PHE A 98 -17.80 10.26 0.22
N ALA A 99 -17.09 10.68 1.27
CA ALA A 99 -16.98 9.85 2.47
C ALA A 99 -18.31 9.84 3.24
N GLU A 100 -18.80 8.64 3.56
CA GLU A 100 -19.93 8.46 4.48
C GLU A 100 -19.56 8.83 5.92
N ASP A 101 -18.30 8.55 6.30
CA ASP A 101 -17.72 8.86 7.61
C ASP A 101 -16.44 9.67 7.39
N LEU A 102 -16.56 10.98 7.51
CA LEU A 102 -15.44 11.91 7.38
C LEU A 102 -14.41 11.69 8.50
N GLU A 103 -14.87 11.47 9.73
CA GLU A 103 -13.99 11.35 10.88
C GLU A 103 -12.99 10.20 10.70
N ARG A 104 -13.50 9.07 10.21
CA ARG A 104 -12.68 7.91 9.84
C ARG A 104 -11.85 8.13 8.59
N ALA A 105 -12.35 8.89 7.61
CA ALA A 105 -11.66 9.10 6.34
C ALA A 105 -10.30 9.79 6.50
N GLY A 106 -10.17 10.72 7.46
CA GLY A 106 -8.93 11.45 7.75
C GLY A 106 -7.79 10.57 8.29
N SER A 107 -8.11 9.44 8.91
CA SER A 107 -7.13 8.51 9.51
C SER A 107 -7.10 7.15 8.79
N ARG A 108 -7.84 7.01 7.69
CA ARG A 108 -7.95 5.75 6.94
C ARG A 108 -6.64 5.43 6.24
N LYS A 109 -5.95 4.38 6.72
CA LYS A 109 -4.81 3.78 6.02
C LYS A 109 -5.22 3.38 4.60
N MET A 110 -4.37 3.71 3.63
CA MET A 110 -4.59 3.32 2.25
C MET A 110 -4.22 1.84 2.04
N PRO A 111 -4.72 1.20 0.97
CA PRO A 111 -4.42 -0.20 0.71
C PRO A 111 -2.91 -0.45 0.57
N ASN A 112 -2.44 -1.62 1.01
CA ASN A 112 -1.06 -2.10 0.81
C ASN A 112 -0.80 -2.48 -0.67
N LEU A 113 0.44 -2.78 -1.06
CA LEU A 113 0.83 -3.11 -2.44
C LEU A 113 0.01 -4.25 -3.02
N SER A 114 -0.20 -5.32 -2.24
CA SER A 114 -1.00 -6.48 -2.66
C SER A 114 -2.45 -6.09 -2.91
N GLN A 115 -3.05 -5.35 -1.97
CA GLN A 115 -4.41 -4.86 -2.07
C GLN A 115 -4.57 -3.88 -3.24
N ARG A 116 -3.57 -3.03 -3.54
CA ARG A 116 -3.60 -2.13 -4.71
C ARG A 116 -3.67 -2.91 -6.01
N GLN A 117 -2.90 -3.98 -6.15
CA GLN A 117 -2.95 -4.83 -7.34
C GLN A 117 -4.30 -5.53 -7.45
N GLN A 118 -4.80 -6.11 -6.36
CA GLN A 118 -6.11 -6.76 -6.31
C GLN A 118 -7.24 -5.78 -6.66
N ASN A 119 -7.27 -4.61 -6.02
CA ASN A 119 -8.28 -3.59 -6.26
C ASN A 119 -8.28 -3.12 -7.73
N ARG A 120 -7.09 -3.00 -8.34
CA ARG A 120 -6.97 -2.65 -9.77
C ARG A 120 -7.51 -3.75 -10.66
N ALA A 121 -7.15 -5.00 -10.39
CA ALA A 121 -7.61 -6.16 -11.15
C ALA A 121 -9.14 -6.33 -11.04
N GLU A 122 -9.69 -6.21 -9.83
CA GLU A 122 -11.13 -6.27 -9.59
C GLU A 122 -11.87 -5.13 -10.27
N LEU A 123 -11.37 -3.88 -10.15
CA LEU A 123 -11.97 -2.74 -10.83
C LEU A 123 -11.99 -2.95 -12.34
N LYS A 124 -10.88 -3.42 -12.94
CA LYS A 124 -10.81 -3.73 -14.37
C LYS A 124 -11.85 -4.78 -14.77
N ARG A 125 -11.88 -5.93 -14.07
CA ARG A 125 -12.87 -7.01 -14.33
C ARG A 125 -14.30 -6.48 -14.26
N ARG A 126 -14.61 -5.69 -13.23
CA ARG A 126 -15.95 -5.12 -13.04
C ARG A 126 -16.33 -4.16 -14.17
N LEU A 127 -15.40 -3.30 -14.60
CA LEU A 127 -15.67 -2.34 -15.68
C LEU A 127 -15.84 -3.04 -17.03
N LEU A 128 -14.97 -4.00 -17.37
CA LEU A 128 -15.08 -4.79 -18.60
C LEU A 128 -16.42 -5.51 -18.69
N ARG A 129 -16.83 -6.20 -17.62
CA ARG A 129 -18.12 -6.88 -17.58
C ARG A 129 -19.28 -5.90 -17.72
N LYS A 130 -19.29 -4.81 -16.93
CA LYS A 130 -20.45 -3.90 -16.84
C LYS A 130 -20.61 -2.96 -18.03
N LEU A 131 -19.51 -2.52 -18.64
CA LEU A 131 -19.53 -1.50 -19.69
C LEU A 131 -19.29 -2.09 -21.09
N TRP A 132 -18.52 -3.17 -21.20
CA TRP A 132 -18.17 -3.79 -22.47
C TRP A 132 -18.78 -5.19 -22.67
N GLY A 133 -19.38 -5.79 -21.64
CA GLY A 133 -19.90 -7.16 -21.71
C GLY A 133 -18.81 -8.22 -21.86
N GLU A 134 -17.54 -7.83 -21.64
CA GLU A 134 -16.39 -8.72 -21.76
C GLU A 134 -16.15 -9.45 -20.43
N GLU A 135 -16.06 -10.77 -20.51
CA GLU A 135 -15.48 -11.56 -19.43
C GLU A 135 -13.99 -11.73 -19.69
N LEU A 136 -13.17 -11.33 -18.72
CA LEU A 136 -11.76 -11.71 -18.77
C LEU A 136 -11.68 -13.21 -18.50
N ASP A 137 -11.09 -13.94 -19.43
CA ASP A 137 -10.70 -15.33 -19.21
C ASP A 137 -9.50 -15.33 -18.27
N VAL A 138 -9.77 -15.29 -16.96
CA VAL A 138 -8.73 -15.18 -15.95
C VAL A 138 -8.32 -16.59 -15.54
N GLU A 139 -7.54 -17.27 -16.36
CA GLU A 139 -6.67 -18.36 -15.90
C GLU A 139 -5.49 -17.81 -15.06
N GLN A 140 -5.75 -16.84 -14.16
CA GLN A 140 -4.79 -16.56 -13.11
C GLN A 140 -5.00 -17.66 -12.07
N LYS A 141 -4.14 -18.68 -12.13
CA LYS A 141 -3.92 -19.67 -11.08
C LYS A 141 -3.45 -18.97 -9.81
N HIS A 142 -4.31 -18.16 -9.20
CA HIS A 142 -4.08 -17.62 -7.88
C HIS A 142 -4.20 -18.79 -6.92
N GLU A 143 -3.14 -19.03 -6.16
CA GLU A 143 -3.15 -20.07 -5.16
C GLU A 143 -4.23 -19.72 -4.12
N ASN A 144 -5.24 -20.58 -4.02
CA ASN A 144 -6.31 -20.42 -3.06
C ASN A 144 -5.90 -21.12 -1.76
N LEU A 145 -5.49 -20.31 -0.78
CA LEU A 145 -5.17 -20.78 0.57
C LEU A 145 -6.31 -20.34 1.50
N PRO A 146 -7.36 -21.16 1.65
CA PRO A 146 -8.42 -20.86 2.61
C PRO A 146 -7.85 -20.80 4.02
N GLY A 147 -8.32 -19.85 4.83
CA GLY A 147 -7.85 -19.71 6.21
C GLY A 147 -6.42 -19.13 6.37
N LEU A 148 -5.84 -18.53 5.32
CA LEU A 148 -4.57 -17.82 5.44
C LEU A 148 -4.72 -16.55 6.29
N VAL A 149 -4.02 -16.51 7.42
CA VAL A 149 -3.96 -15.39 8.36
C VAL A 149 -2.56 -14.78 8.32
N ILE A 150 -2.49 -13.48 8.03
CA ILE A 150 -1.24 -12.70 8.03
C ILE A 150 -1.38 -11.59 9.09
N PRO A 151 -0.62 -11.66 10.19
CA PRO A 151 -0.61 -10.62 11.23
C PRO A 151 -0.19 -9.24 10.69
N PRO A 152 -0.66 -8.12 11.29
CA PRO A 152 -0.34 -6.76 10.85
C PRO A 152 1.16 -6.47 10.71
N GLU A 153 1.98 -6.96 11.65
CA GLU A 153 3.44 -6.79 11.64
C GLU A 153 4.10 -7.50 10.45
N VAL A 154 3.54 -8.63 10.02
CA VAL A 154 4.01 -9.35 8.83
C VAL A 154 3.63 -8.58 7.56
N TRP A 155 2.42 -8.01 7.50
CA TRP A 155 2.03 -7.10 6.41
C TRP A 155 2.96 -5.90 6.31
N GLU A 156 3.37 -5.31 7.43
CA GLU A 156 4.32 -4.19 7.43
C GLU A 156 5.71 -4.62 6.93
N SER A 157 6.19 -5.82 7.30
CA SER A 157 7.43 -6.39 6.77
C SER A 157 7.35 -6.65 5.26
N MET A 158 6.23 -7.22 4.79
CA MET A 158 5.94 -7.43 3.37
C MET A 158 6.04 -6.12 2.58
N GLU A 159 5.37 -5.06 3.05
CA GLU A 159 5.39 -3.74 2.42
C GLU A 159 6.80 -3.12 2.36
N LYS A 160 7.57 -3.24 3.45
CA LYS A 160 8.94 -2.72 3.52
C LYS A 160 9.88 -3.44 2.56
N ARG A 161 9.62 -4.73 2.30
CA ARG A 161 10.46 -5.60 1.44
C ARG A 161 9.89 -5.78 0.04
N TYR A 162 8.78 -5.11 -0.28
CA TYR A 162 8.07 -5.24 -1.55
C TYR A 162 7.66 -6.68 -1.90
N ILE A 163 7.29 -7.46 -0.88
CA ILE A 163 6.79 -8.83 -1.01
C ILE A 163 5.26 -8.77 -1.13
N LEU A 164 4.69 -9.34 -2.19
CA LEU A 164 3.26 -9.42 -2.42
C LEU A 164 2.69 -10.68 -1.76
N LEU A 165 1.39 -10.63 -1.47
CA LEU A 165 0.62 -11.78 -1.00
C LEU A 165 0.73 -12.97 -1.94
N GLU A 166 0.83 -12.72 -3.25
CA GLU A 166 0.89 -13.79 -4.25
C GLU A 166 2.17 -14.60 -4.15
N GLU A 167 3.32 -13.99 -3.88
CA GLU A 167 4.56 -14.75 -3.67
C GLU A 167 4.50 -15.57 -2.37
N VAL A 168 3.91 -15.02 -1.30
CA VAL A 168 3.69 -15.77 -0.05
C VAL A 168 2.82 -17.00 -0.30
N LYS A 169 1.73 -16.85 -1.05
CA LYS A 169 0.84 -17.96 -1.39
C LYS A 169 1.50 -19.01 -2.27
N GLN A 170 2.30 -18.59 -3.26
CA GLN A 170 3.06 -19.51 -4.11
C GLN A 170 4.06 -20.34 -3.30
N VAL A 171 4.82 -19.73 -2.38
CA VAL A 171 5.76 -20.44 -1.52
C VAL A 171 5.05 -21.50 -0.68
N ILE A 172 3.94 -21.13 -0.02
CA ILE A 172 3.19 -22.06 0.85
C ILE A 172 2.57 -23.19 0.02
N SER A 173 1.94 -22.87 -1.11
CA SER A 173 1.31 -23.87 -1.98
C SER A 173 2.33 -24.84 -2.58
N HIS A 174 3.50 -24.33 -3.01
CA HIS A 174 4.61 -25.17 -3.46
C HIS A 174 5.05 -26.13 -2.35
N ALA A 175 5.31 -25.61 -1.15
CA ALA A 175 5.71 -26.39 0.01
C ALA A 175 4.71 -27.50 0.39
N GLN A 176 3.41 -27.23 0.28
CA GLN A 176 2.36 -28.23 0.53
C GLN A 176 2.27 -29.30 -0.57
N LYS A 177 2.52 -28.92 -1.83
CA LYS A 177 2.46 -29.84 -2.99
C LYS A 177 3.68 -30.74 -3.08
N THR A 178 4.88 -30.21 -2.85
CA THR A 178 6.15 -30.95 -3.02
C THR A 178 6.65 -31.56 -1.72
N GLY A 179 6.27 -30.99 -0.57
CA GLY A 179 6.85 -31.32 0.72
C GLY A 179 8.21 -30.66 0.98
N GLU A 180 8.70 -29.79 0.09
CA GLU A 180 9.95 -29.04 0.24
C GLU A 180 9.80 -27.95 1.31
N ARG A 181 9.91 -28.35 2.58
CA ARG A 181 9.80 -27.49 3.75
C ARG A 181 10.52 -28.09 4.95
N PHE A 182 11.05 -27.22 5.80
CA PHE A 182 11.66 -27.59 7.08
C PHE A 182 10.66 -27.39 8.20
N PHE A 183 10.50 -28.39 9.08
CA PHE A 183 9.72 -28.25 10.30
C PHE A 183 10.64 -28.03 11.49
N ASN A 184 10.40 -26.97 12.27
CA ASN A 184 11.09 -26.71 13.53
C ASN A 184 10.16 -27.14 14.69
N PRO A 185 10.49 -28.21 15.44
CA PRO A 185 9.64 -28.71 16.52
C PRO A 185 9.51 -27.76 17.72
N GLU A 186 10.55 -27.00 18.05
CA GLU A 186 10.55 -26.08 19.22
C GLU A 186 9.56 -24.93 19.03
N SER A 187 9.46 -24.43 17.81
CA SER A 187 8.55 -23.33 17.45
C SER A 187 7.25 -23.78 16.79
N ALA A 188 7.09 -25.09 16.54
CA ALA A 188 6.00 -25.68 15.76
C ALA A 188 5.76 -24.94 14.43
N CYS A 189 6.83 -24.57 13.73
CA CYS A 189 6.77 -23.75 12.52
C CYS A 189 7.39 -24.46 11.32
N TYR A 190 6.72 -24.34 10.18
CA TYR A 190 7.32 -24.64 8.88
C TYR A 190 8.12 -23.46 8.38
N SER A 191 9.21 -23.74 7.66
CA SER A 191 9.98 -22.79 6.86
C SER A 191 10.08 -23.35 5.45
N ALA A 192 9.66 -22.57 4.46
CA ALA A 192 9.75 -22.95 3.06
C ALA A 192 10.32 -21.80 2.23
N SER A 193 10.90 -22.15 1.10
CA SER A 193 11.44 -21.20 0.14
C SER A 193 11.00 -21.53 -1.28
N LEU A 194 10.82 -20.50 -2.10
CA LEU A 194 10.60 -20.66 -3.53
C LEU A 194 11.29 -19.52 -4.29
N ARG A 195 12.03 -19.87 -5.34
CA ARG A 195 12.56 -18.89 -6.30
C ARG A 195 11.47 -18.54 -7.31
N ILE A 196 11.10 -17.26 -7.37
CA ILE A 196 10.13 -16.72 -8.32
C ILE A 196 10.86 -15.65 -9.15
N GLY A 197 11.18 -16.00 -10.40
CA GLY A 197 12.08 -15.20 -11.24
C GLY A 197 13.49 -15.14 -10.63
N GLU A 198 13.99 -13.93 -10.38
CA GLU A 198 15.34 -13.68 -9.82
C GLU A 198 15.37 -13.50 -8.30
N VAL A 199 14.25 -13.75 -7.61
CA VAL A 199 14.12 -13.53 -6.16
C VAL A 199 13.69 -14.82 -5.49
N THR A 200 14.38 -15.17 -4.41
CA THR A 200 14.02 -16.27 -3.53
C THR A 200 13.24 -15.72 -2.35
N TYR A 201 12.02 -16.22 -2.17
CA TYR A 201 11.12 -15.84 -1.10
C TYR A 201 11.10 -16.93 -0.05
N TRP A 202 11.20 -16.54 1.21
CA TRP A 202 11.10 -17.41 2.36
C TRP A 202 9.86 -17.07 3.16
N VAL A 203 9.10 -18.10 3.53
CA VAL A 203 7.92 -17.95 4.38
C VAL A 203 8.02 -18.91 5.54
N ARG A 204 7.89 -18.37 6.75
CA ARG A 204 7.68 -19.15 7.96
C ARG A 204 6.21 -19.09 8.33
N TYR A 205 5.60 -20.25 8.57
CA TYR A 205 4.18 -20.34 8.84
C TYR A 205 3.85 -21.54 9.75
N ARG A 206 2.67 -21.50 10.36
CA ARG A 206 2.08 -22.59 11.14
C ARG A 206 0.84 -23.11 10.42
N GLU A 207 0.59 -24.41 10.56
CA GLU A 207 -0.62 -25.07 10.09
C GLU A 207 -1.37 -25.60 11.31
N GLU A 208 -2.55 -25.07 11.60
CA GLU A 208 -3.39 -25.46 12.75
C GLU A 208 -4.85 -25.56 12.28
N ASP A 209 -5.48 -26.74 12.45
CA ASP A 209 -6.89 -27.00 12.12
C ASP A 209 -7.33 -26.55 10.71
N GLY A 210 -6.44 -26.71 9.72
CA GLY A 210 -6.69 -26.31 8.33
C GLY A 210 -6.55 -24.80 8.07
N SER A 211 -6.17 -24.01 9.08
CA SER A 211 -5.76 -22.61 8.93
C SER A 211 -4.24 -22.50 8.80
N ILE A 212 -3.80 -21.45 8.10
CA ILE A 212 -2.37 -21.19 7.87
C ILE A 212 -2.06 -19.82 8.45
N GLN A 213 -1.21 -19.76 9.46
CA GLN A 213 -0.77 -18.49 10.04
C GLN A 213 0.66 -18.17 9.61
N VAL A 214 0.84 -17.05 8.91
CA VAL A 214 2.18 -16.59 8.54
C VAL A 214 2.86 -15.96 9.75
N VAL A 215 4.06 -16.43 10.06
CA VAL A 215 4.88 -15.96 11.18
C VAL A 215 5.89 -14.92 10.70
N SER A 216 6.55 -15.16 9.57
CA SER A 216 7.46 -14.17 8.97
C SER A 216 7.68 -14.42 7.48
N VAL A 217 8.11 -13.37 6.79
CA VAL A 217 8.49 -13.43 5.38
C VAL A 217 9.83 -12.74 5.17
N TYR A 218 10.59 -13.26 4.21
CA TYR A 218 11.88 -12.72 3.82
C TYR A 218 12.09 -12.92 2.31
N SER A 219 12.92 -12.09 1.70
CA SER A 219 13.31 -12.25 0.30
C SER A 219 14.76 -11.83 0.11
N HIS A 220 15.43 -12.50 -0.83
CA HIS A 220 16.78 -12.16 -1.25
C HIS A 220 17.00 -12.53 -2.72
N ARG A 221 18.03 -11.93 -3.34
CA ARG A 221 18.46 -12.27 -4.69
C ARG A 221 19.64 -13.23 -4.62
N MET A 222 19.37 -14.47 -4.21
CA MET A 222 20.36 -15.55 -4.29
C MET A 222 19.66 -16.83 -4.71
N GLU A 223 20.38 -17.66 -5.44
CA GLU A 223 19.99 -19.02 -5.75
C GLU A 223 20.40 -19.95 -4.60
N ILE A 224 19.51 -20.83 -4.19
CA ILE A 224 19.83 -21.90 -3.25
C ILE A 224 20.29 -23.06 -4.11
N ALA A 225 21.56 -23.43 -4.00
CA ALA A 225 22.05 -24.66 -4.61
C ALA A 225 21.52 -25.85 -3.81
N GLU A 226 20.85 -26.78 -4.47
CA GLU A 226 20.48 -28.08 -3.91
C GLU A 226 21.65 -29.05 -4.17
N GLU A 227 22.16 -29.69 -3.11
CA GLU A 227 23.12 -30.81 -3.21
C GLU A 227 22.38 -32.15 -3.31
#